data_AF-A0A352M3K2-F1
#
_entry.id   AF-A0A352M3K2-F1
#
_cell.length_a   1.000
_cell.length_b   1.000
_cell.length_c   1.000
_cell.angle_alpha   90.00
_cell.angle_beta   90.00
_cell.angle_gamma   90.00
#
_symmetry.space_group_name_H-M   'P 1'
#
loop_
_entity.id
_entity.type
_entity.pdbx_description
1 polymer ?
#
loop_
_entity_poly.entity_id
_entity_poly.type
_entity_poly.pdbx_seq_one_letter_code
_entity_poly.pdbx_strand_id
1 'polypeptide(L)'
;MFTRAEETIDEKGFSNFKKAVISMLLGLAGFFGAYFSLNFSAGDFSLSIVWSTFIPLLAAMAYGEKFGLVAGTLGLGAFFPFFIWTNNGWACLLSSLGYLQFFVWHGYFAVRRSKFSGPWFDSLVIQLPSVLFYGAIIYLLYPPCFLYNPPFWAPDAQTFMPPQTVSSIALKSPLIMCMVTILSAFVLRISEVRLLFGLPVKKCSRGNGPVFMATVSSSLASWLLMLVFDDIFIGKDSPGFFPLINSPFEIISFVIIMSAG
;
A
#
# COMPACT_ATOMS: atom_id res chain seq x y z
N MET A 1 -30.40 17.38 3.26
CA MET A 1 -30.88 16.33 4.17
C MET A 1 -29.68 15.45 4.54
N PHE A 2 -29.01 15.47 5.69
CA PHE A 2 -29.08 16.19 6.96
C PHE A 2 -27.70 16.85 7.22
N THR A 3 -27.65 18.15 7.50
CA THR A 3 -26.47 18.81 8.09
C THR A 3 -26.65 18.86 9.60
N ARG A 4 -26.55 17.70 10.25
CA ARG A 4 -26.37 17.68 11.71
C ARG A 4 -24.87 17.88 11.93
N ALA A 5 -24.48 19.02 12.50
CA ALA A 5 -23.10 19.27 12.91
C ALA A 5 -22.68 18.10 13.81
N GLU A 6 -21.87 17.18 13.29
CA GLU A 6 -21.32 16.09 14.07
C GLU A 6 -20.37 16.72 15.08
N GLU A 7 -20.74 16.70 16.37
CA GLU A 7 -19.89 17.16 17.47
C GLU A 7 -18.51 16.48 17.39
N THR A 8 -17.49 17.27 17.06
CA THR A 8 -16.07 16.93 17.14
C THR A 8 -15.59 17.17 18.57
N ILE A 9 -14.88 16.20 19.15
CA ILE A 9 -14.57 16.20 20.59
C ILE A 9 -13.14 16.69 20.88
N ASP A 10 -12.31 16.93 19.86
CA ASP A 10 -10.92 17.37 20.06
C ASP A 10 -10.38 18.13 18.84
N GLU A 11 -9.94 19.38 19.02
CA GLU A 11 -9.63 20.32 17.91
C GLU A 11 -8.20 20.90 17.95
N LYS A 12 -7.25 20.30 18.69
CA LYS A 12 -5.84 20.71 18.59
C LYS A 12 -5.10 19.91 17.52
N GLY A 13 -5.18 20.39 16.28
CA GLY A 13 -4.40 19.85 15.16
C GLY A 13 -2.88 20.00 15.39
N PHE A 14 -2.10 19.04 14.87
CA PHE A 14 -0.63 19.08 14.97
C PHE A 14 -0.01 20.22 14.13
N SER A 15 1.14 20.72 14.60
CA SER A 15 1.97 21.67 13.85
C SER A 15 2.52 21.04 12.56
N ASN A 16 2.86 21.86 11.56
CA ASN A 16 3.42 21.38 10.29
C ASN A 16 4.74 20.63 10.48
N PHE A 17 5.58 21.05 11.43
CA PHE A 17 6.82 20.34 11.75
C PHE A 17 6.54 18.93 12.27
N LYS A 18 5.63 18.79 13.24
CA LYS A 18 5.25 17.48 13.79
C LYS A 18 4.65 16.57 12.71
N LYS A 19 3.79 17.10 11.84
CA LYS A 19 3.24 16.37 10.70
C LYS A 19 4.35 15.88 9.75
N ALA A 20 5.32 16.73 9.42
CA ALA A 20 6.45 16.36 8.55
C ALA A 20 7.31 15.25 9.15
N VAL A 21 7.61 15.31 10.45
CA VAL A 21 8.35 14.25 11.17
C VAL A 21 7.58 12.94 11.13
N ILE A 22 6.29 12.94 11.44
CA ILE A 22 5.44 11.74 11.37
C ILE A 22 5.40 11.19 9.95
N SER A 23 5.22 12.03 8.94
CA SER A 23 5.23 11.62 7.53
C SER A 23 6.54 10.97 7.12
N MET A 24 7.68 11.53 7.53
CA MET A 24 8.99 10.96 7.25
C MET A 24 9.15 9.58 7.90
N LEU A 25 8.75 9.43 9.18
CA LEU A 25 8.80 8.15 9.89
C LEU A 25 7.89 7.09 9.25
N LEU A 26 6.69 7.48 8.81
CA LEU A 26 5.77 6.60 8.09
C LEU A 26 6.32 6.20 6.72
N GLY A 27 6.99 7.12 6.02
CA GLY A 27 7.74 6.81 4.81
C GLY A 27 8.80 5.75 5.07
N LEU A 28 9.63 5.94 6.11
CA LEU A 28 10.73 5.03 6.44
C LEU A 28 10.18 3.65 6.83
N ALA A 29 9.12 3.61 7.62
CA ALA A 29 8.42 2.38 7.97
C ALA A 29 7.85 1.68 6.72
N GLY A 30 7.30 2.42 5.76
CA GLY A 30 6.86 1.86 4.48
C GLY A 30 8.01 1.28 3.65
N PHE A 31 9.13 2.01 3.58
CA PHE A 31 10.35 1.61 2.88
C PHE A 31 10.95 0.33 3.45
N PHE A 32 11.21 0.28 4.76
CA PHE A 32 11.72 -0.93 5.41
C PHE A 32 10.69 -2.06 5.45
N GLY A 33 9.40 -1.71 5.56
CA GLY A 33 8.30 -2.66 5.48
C GLY A 33 8.25 -3.41 4.15
N ALA A 34 8.79 -2.84 3.07
CA ALA A 34 8.84 -3.49 1.76
C ALA A 34 9.72 -4.76 1.77
N TYR A 35 10.64 -4.88 2.72
CA TYR A 35 11.42 -6.11 2.94
C TYR A 35 10.52 -7.31 3.24
N PHE A 36 9.40 -7.08 3.94
CA PHE A 36 8.41 -8.12 4.28
C PHE A 36 7.35 -8.29 3.19
N SER A 37 7.65 -7.90 1.95
CA SER A 37 6.75 -8.08 0.82
C SER A 37 6.57 -9.57 0.50
N LEU A 38 5.39 -9.92 -0.01
CA LEU A 38 5.09 -11.28 -0.43
C LEU A 38 5.66 -11.46 -1.84
N ASN A 39 6.69 -12.27 -1.98
CA ASN A 39 7.43 -12.44 -3.22
C ASN A 39 7.01 -13.71 -3.96
N PHE A 40 6.89 -13.60 -5.28
CA PHE A 40 6.52 -14.69 -6.18
C PHE A 40 7.50 -14.69 -7.35
N SER A 41 8.15 -15.82 -7.65
CA SER A 41 9.10 -15.89 -8.76
C SER A 41 8.39 -16.06 -10.10
N ALA A 42 8.82 -15.30 -11.11
CA ALA A 42 8.37 -15.39 -12.49
C ALA A 42 9.59 -15.32 -13.43
N GLY A 43 10.27 -16.47 -13.61
CA GLY A 43 11.58 -16.51 -14.26
C GLY A 43 12.62 -15.75 -13.45
N ASP A 44 13.36 -14.84 -14.09
CA ASP A 44 14.39 -14.00 -13.47
C ASP A 44 13.80 -12.77 -12.73
N PHE A 45 12.48 -12.63 -12.68
CA PHE A 45 11.79 -11.52 -12.03
C PHE A 45 11.09 -11.96 -10.75
N SER A 46 11.18 -11.13 -9.71
CA SER A 46 10.34 -11.24 -8.52
C SER A 46 9.10 -10.35 -8.67
N LEU A 47 7.93 -10.96 -8.58
CA LEU A 47 6.65 -10.28 -8.49
C LEU A 47 6.27 -10.09 -7.02
N SER A 48 6.56 -8.93 -6.44
CA SER A 48 6.24 -8.67 -5.03
C SER A 48 4.83 -8.09 -4.83
N ILE A 49 4.17 -8.40 -3.71
CA ILE A 49 3.03 -7.64 -3.17
C ILE A 49 3.56 -6.78 -2.01
N VAL A 50 3.74 -5.49 -2.28
CA VAL A 50 4.34 -4.54 -1.33
C VAL A 50 3.25 -3.86 -0.52
N TRP A 51 2.72 -4.59 0.46
CA TRP A 51 1.62 -4.14 1.30
C TRP A 51 1.99 -2.89 2.11
N SER A 52 3.25 -2.75 2.54
CA SER A 52 3.74 -1.66 3.39
C SER A 52 3.56 -0.25 2.82
N THR A 53 3.27 -0.12 1.51
CA THR A 53 2.98 1.17 0.85
C THR A 53 1.72 1.86 1.39
N PHE A 54 0.86 1.16 2.14
CA PHE A 54 -0.24 1.80 2.87
C PHE A 54 0.26 2.78 3.93
N ILE A 55 1.41 2.51 4.56
CA ILE A 55 1.95 3.32 5.66
C ILE A 55 2.28 4.75 5.22
N PRO A 56 3.08 5.01 4.16
CA PRO A 56 3.30 6.36 3.65
C PRO A 56 2.02 6.99 3.09
N LEU A 57 1.10 6.19 2.54
CA LEU A 57 -0.19 6.71 2.06
C LEU A 57 -1.06 7.26 3.21
N LEU A 58 -0.97 6.69 4.43
CA LEU A 58 -1.65 7.27 5.60
C LEU A 58 -1.25 8.71 5.83
N ALA A 59 0.04 9.04 5.70
CA ALA A 59 0.53 10.41 5.86
C ALA A 59 -0.07 11.36 4.82
N ALA A 60 -0.13 10.93 3.56
CA ALA A 60 -0.76 11.69 2.49
C ALA A 60 -2.24 11.94 2.76
N MET A 61 -3.00 10.88 3.07
CA MET A 61 -4.44 10.98 3.29
C MET A 61 -4.80 11.72 4.59
N ALA A 62 -3.95 11.67 5.62
CA ALA A 62 -4.18 12.36 6.89
C ALA A 62 -3.83 13.86 6.82
N TYR A 63 -2.73 14.22 6.15
CA TYR A 63 -2.18 15.58 6.23
C TYR A 63 -2.14 16.34 4.91
N GLY A 64 -2.35 15.67 3.77
CA GLY A 64 -2.41 16.26 2.44
C GLY A 64 -1.16 16.03 1.59
N GLU A 65 -1.16 16.60 0.40
CA GLU A 65 -0.17 16.35 -0.66
C GLU A 65 1.26 16.67 -0.25
N LYS A 66 1.48 17.75 0.51
CA LYS A 66 2.81 18.16 0.98
C LYS A 66 3.45 17.10 1.87
N PHE A 67 2.63 16.45 2.69
CA PHE A 67 3.06 15.43 3.63
C PHE A 67 3.15 14.05 2.98
N GLY A 68 2.34 13.80 1.94
CA GLY A 68 2.56 12.67 1.02
C GLY A 68 3.89 12.78 0.29
N LEU A 69 4.27 13.98 -0.16
CA LEU A 69 5.58 14.23 -0.76
C LEU A 69 6.71 13.96 0.24
N VAL A 70 6.61 14.46 1.48
CA VAL A 70 7.60 14.19 2.55
C VAL A 70 7.73 12.69 2.85
N ALA A 71 6.60 11.97 2.99
CA ALA A 71 6.63 10.52 3.22
C ALA A 71 7.24 9.76 2.04
N GLY A 72 6.94 10.18 0.81
CA GLY A 72 7.47 9.57 -0.40
C GLY A 72 8.96 9.82 -0.62
N THR A 73 9.45 11.04 -0.36
CA THR A 73 10.84 11.44 -0.62
C THR A 73 11.74 11.33 0.59
N LEU A 74 11.61 12.23 1.57
CA LEU A 74 12.46 12.25 2.76
C LEU A 74 12.29 10.98 3.61
N GLY A 75 11.08 10.43 3.62
CA GLY A 75 10.81 9.14 4.22
C GLY A 75 11.17 7.94 3.34
N LEU A 76 11.61 8.13 2.09
CA LEU A 76 11.93 7.06 1.14
C LEU A 76 10.75 6.13 0.78
N GLY A 77 9.52 6.45 1.19
CA GLY A 77 8.37 5.57 0.98
C GLY A 77 8.07 5.27 -0.48
N ALA A 78 8.45 6.15 -1.41
CA ALA A 78 8.32 5.94 -2.85
C ALA A 78 9.55 5.25 -3.47
N PHE A 79 10.67 5.13 -2.76
CA PHE A 79 11.96 4.64 -3.25
C PHE A 79 12.20 3.15 -2.95
N PHE A 80 11.23 2.45 -2.34
CA PHE A 80 11.32 1.01 -2.13
C PHE A 80 11.61 0.19 -3.41
N PRO A 81 11.22 0.59 -4.64
CA PRO A 81 11.57 -0.15 -5.86
C PRO A 81 13.09 -0.34 -6.03
N PHE A 82 13.89 0.64 -5.60
CA PHE A 82 15.35 0.52 -5.64
C PHE A 82 15.91 -0.44 -4.59
N PHE A 83 15.13 -0.75 -3.56
CA PHE A 83 15.54 -1.62 -2.46
C PHE A 83 15.21 -3.09 -2.73
N ILE A 84 14.04 -3.38 -3.30
CA ILE A 84 13.57 -4.77 -3.48
C ILE A 84 13.60 -5.27 -4.93
N TRP A 85 13.74 -4.37 -5.92
CA TRP A 85 13.80 -4.72 -7.34
C TRP A 85 15.09 -4.22 -7.98
N THR A 86 16.22 -4.46 -7.32
CA THR A 86 17.54 -3.92 -7.70
C THR A 86 17.96 -4.21 -9.14
N ASN A 87 17.44 -5.28 -9.75
CA ASN A 87 17.72 -5.69 -11.12
C ASN A 87 16.86 -4.98 -12.20
N ASN A 88 15.92 -4.10 -11.81
CA ASN A 88 15.01 -3.43 -12.75
C ASN A 88 15.59 -2.12 -13.34
N GLY A 89 16.72 -1.61 -12.83
CA GLY A 89 17.42 -0.45 -13.39
C GLY A 89 16.55 0.81 -13.50
N TRP A 90 16.42 1.39 -14.71
CA TRP A 90 15.58 2.58 -14.96
C TRP A 90 14.11 2.37 -14.60
N ALA A 91 13.59 1.14 -14.66
CA ALA A 91 12.21 0.88 -14.29
C ALA A 91 11.94 1.15 -12.80
N CYS A 92 12.94 1.02 -11.91
CA CYS A 92 12.81 1.43 -10.49
C CYS A 92 12.49 2.92 -10.34
N LEU A 93 13.14 3.77 -11.15
CA LEU A 93 12.90 5.22 -11.13
C LEU A 93 11.47 5.51 -11.54
N LEU A 94 11.01 4.88 -12.63
CA LEU A 94 9.65 5.03 -13.13
C LEU A 94 8.61 4.56 -12.11
N SER A 95 8.80 3.38 -11.50
CA SER A 95 7.93 2.90 -10.43
C SER A 95 7.89 3.88 -9.26
N SER A 96 9.05 4.39 -8.85
CA SER A 96 9.18 5.31 -7.70
C SER A 96 8.45 6.62 -7.96
N LEU A 97 8.58 7.18 -9.17
CA LEU A 97 7.84 8.37 -9.58
C LEU A 97 6.33 8.13 -9.57
N GLY A 98 5.86 6.97 -10.02
CA GLY A 98 4.44 6.63 -9.97
C GLY A 98 3.89 6.45 -8.55
N TYR A 99 4.64 5.85 -7.62
CA TYR A 99 4.26 5.80 -6.20
C TYR A 99 4.27 7.19 -5.55
N LEU A 100 5.23 8.04 -5.89
CA LEU A 100 5.27 9.42 -5.42
C LEU A 100 4.05 10.21 -5.93
N GLN A 101 3.74 10.09 -7.22
CA GLN A 101 2.54 10.67 -7.82
C GLN A 101 1.28 10.15 -7.14
N PHE A 102 1.19 8.85 -6.83
CA PHE A 102 0.08 8.25 -6.11
C PHE A 102 -0.11 8.85 -4.70
N PHE A 103 0.96 8.99 -3.92
CA PHE A 103 0.88 9.61 -2.59
C PHE A 103 0.46 11.08 -2.68
N VAL A 104 1.05 11.85 -3.59
CA VAL A 104 0.70 13.27 -3.81
C VAL A 104 -0.75 13.41 -4.27
N TRP A 105 -1.20 12.56 -5.19
CA TRP A 105 -2.56 12.54 -5.73
C TRP A 105 -3.60 12.33 -4.62
N HIS A 106 -3.43 11.29 -3.80
CA HIS A 106 -4.35 11.02 -2.70
C HIS A 106 -4.33 12.10 -1.62
N GLY A 107 -3.16 12.65 -1.31
CA GLY A 107 -3.07 13.76 -0.37
C GLY A 107 -3.81 15.02 -0.86
N TYR A 108 -3.65 15.34 -2.15
CA TYR A 108 -4.29 16.51 -2.76
C TYR A 108 -5.82 16.42 -2.70
N PHE A 109 -6.36 15.25 -3.05
CA PHE A 109 -7.80 15.04 -3.01
C PHE A 109 -8.34 14.88 -1.58
N ALA A 110 -7.55 14.38 -0.63
CA ALA A 110 -7.93 14.36 0.79
C ALA A 110 -8.16 15.79 1.32
N VAL A 111 -7.29 16.75 0.98
CA VAL A 111 -7.48 18.18 1.32
C VAL A 111 -8.69 18.78 0.62
N ARG A 112 -8.95 18.42 -0.64
CA ARG A 112 -10.13 18.93 -1.36
C ARG A 112 -11.43 18.37 -0.82
N ARG A 113 -11.46 17.10 -0.41
CA ARG A 113 -12.62 16.46 0.21
C ARG A 113 -13.07 17.17 1.49
N SER A 114 -12.16 17.82 2.22
CA SER A 114 -12.52 18.59 3.41
C SER A 114 -13.16 19.95 3.08
N LYS A 115 -13.03 20.43 1.84
CA LYS A 115 -13.53 21.74 1.39
C LYS A 115 -14.75 21.62 0.48
N PHE A 116 -14.82 20.56 -0.32
CA PHE A 116 -15.84 20.36 -1.32
C PHE A 116 -16.55 19.04 -1.08
N SER A 117 -17.86 19.04 -1.29
CA SER A 117 -18.67 17.81 -1.30
C SER A 117 -18.85 17.33 -2.73
N GLY A 118 -18.87 16.01 -2.92
CA GLY A 118 -19.12 15.38 -4.22
C GLY A 118 -18.38 14.06 -4.39
N PRO A 119 -18.88 13.19 -5.28
CA PRO A 119 -18.29 11.87 -5.52
C PRO A 119 -16.87 11.97 -6.10
N TRP A 120 -16.55 13.04 -6.84
CA TRP A 120 -15.24 13.30 -7.44
C TRP A 120 -14.12 13.57 -6.43
N PHE A 121 -14.45 13.73 -5.14
CA PHE A 121 -13.49 13.87 -4.06
C PHE A 121 -13.44 12.64 -3.15
N ASP A 122 -14.20 11.58 -3.49
CA ASP A 122 -14.10 10.31 -2.78
C ASP A 122 -12.82 9.57 -3.17
N SER A 123 -12.10 9.05 -2.17
CA SER A 123 -10.82 8.36 -2.33
C SER A 123 -10.89 7.15 -3.28
N LEU A 124 -12.05 6.48 -3.38
CA LEU A 124 -12.21 5.34 -4.27
C LEU A 124 -12.52 5.76 -5.71
N VAL A 125 -13.21 6.89 -5.90
CA VAL A 125 -13.51 7.41 -7.24
C VAL A 125 -12.25 7.96 -7.90
N ILE A 126 -11.45 8.73 -7.16
CA ILE A 126 -10.16 9.27 -7.67
C ILE A 126 -9.10 8.18 -7.87
N GLN A 127 -9.31 6.99 -7.29
CA GLN A 127 -8.38 5.87 -7.41
C GLN A 127 -8.35 5.35 -8.85
N LEU A 128 -9.51 5.22 -9.49
CA LEU A 128 -9.63 4.69 -10.86
C LEU A 128 -8.73 5.42 -11.87
N PRO A 129 -8.79 6.76 -12.04
CA PRO A 129 -7.89 7.44 -12.96
C PRO A 129 -6.41 7.30 -12.55
N SER A 130 -6.10 7.29 -11.25
CA SER A 130 -4.72 7.14 -10.78
C SER A 130 -4.13 5.77 -11.14
N VAL A 131 -4.89 4.69 -10.96
CA VAL A 131 -4.38 3.34 -11.22
C VAL A 131 -4.36 2.99 -12.70
N LEU A 132 -5.31 3.49 -13.49
CA LEU A 132 -5.28 3.35 -14.94
C LEU A 132 -4.08 4.09 -15.54
N PHE A 133 -3.82 5.31 -15.05
CA PHE A 133 -2.63 6.07 -15.45
C PHE A 133 -1.33 5.34 -15.09
N TYR A 134 -1.22 4.82 -13.87
CA TYR A 134 -0.04 4.07 -13.45
C TYR A 134 0.16 2.78 -14.24
N GLY A 135 -0.90 1.98 -14.44
CA GLY A 135 -0.85 0.76 -15.25
C GLY A 135 -0.45 1.05 -16.70
N ALA A 136 -0.99 2.10 -17.31
CA ALA A 136 -0.61 2.55 -18.65
C ALA A 136 0.86 2.97 -18.73
N ILE A 137 1.35 3.73 -17.73
CA ILE A 137 2.77 4.09 -17.63
C ILE A 137 3.66 2.85 -17.60
N ILE A 138 3.34 1.86 -16.75
CA ILE A 138 4.13 0.62 -16.69
C ILE A 138 4.12 -0.07 -18.05
N TYR A 139 2.94 -0.29 -18.61
CA TYR A 139 2.80 -1.03 -19.86
C TYR A 139 3.57 -0.38 -21.02
N LEU A 140 3.52 0.95 -21.12
CA LEU A 140 4.12 1.71 -22.22
C LEU A 140 5.62 2.00 -22.01
N LEU A 141 6.03 2.29 -20.77
CA LEU A 141 7.37 2.84 -20.50
C LEU A 141 8.34 1.83 -19.88
N TYR A 142 7.89 0.69 -19.37
CA TYR A 142 8.82 -0.37 -18.93
C TYR A 142 9.70 -0.86 -20.08
N PRO A 143 9.19 -1.26 -21.25
CA PRO A 143 10.05 -1.78 -22.32
C PRO A 143 11.17 -0.80 -22.73
N PRO A 144 10.90 0.51 -22.92
CA PRO A 144 11.96 1.51 -23.06
C PRO A 144 12.96 1.55 -21.89
N CYS A 145 12.49 1.52 -20.63
CA CYS A 145 13.39 1.51 -19.47
C CYS A 145 14.35 0.32 -19.48
N PHE A 146 13.88 -0.87 -19.84
CA PHE A 146 14.72 -2.07 -19.95
C PHE A 146 15.70 -1.97 -21.14
N LEU A 147 15.29 -1.37 -22.27
CA LEU A 147 16.17 -1.14 -23.42
C LEU A 147 17.37 -0.22 -23.09
N TYR A 148 17.19 0.74 -22.19
CA TYR A 148 18.24 1.67 -21.75
C TYR A 148 19.03 1.18 -20.53
N ASN A 149 18.77 -0.03 -20.03
CA ASN A 149 19.61 -0.62 -18.99
C ASN A 149 20.96 -1.09 -19.58
N PRO A 150 22.04 -1.12 -18.77
CA PRO A 150 22.06 -0.76 -17.35
C PRO A 150 22.29 0.75 -17.10
N PRO A 151 21.70 1.32 -16.04
CA PRO A 151 22.09 2.64 -15.55
C PRO A 151 23.40 2.58 -14.74
N PHE A 152 24.03 3.73 -14.51
CA PHE A 152 25.30 3.82 -13.78
C PHE A 152 25.23 3.33 -12.31
N TRP A 153 24.03 3.27 -11.70
CA TRP A 153 23.84 2.79 -10.31
C TRP A 153 23.45 1.31 -10.19
N ALA A 154 23.12 0.65 -11.31
CA ALA A 154 22.75 -0.77 -11.31
C ALA A 154 23.37 -1.47 -12.52
N PRO A 155 24.68 -1.78 -12.46
CA PRO A 155 25.41 -2.44 -13.56
C PRO A 155 24.81 -3.79 -13.96
N ASP A 156 24.22 -4.51 -13.00
CA ASP A 156 23.62 -5.83 -13.19
C ASP A 156 22.12 -5.78 -13.59
N ALA A 157 21.62 -4.60 -13.98
CA ALA A 157 20.22 -4.45 -14.36
C ALA A 157 19.89 -5.22 -15.65
N GLN A 158 18.75 -5.88 -15.65
CA GLN A 158 18.28 -6.67 -16.81
C GLN A 158 17.99 -5.74 -17.99
N THR A 159 18.32 -6.18 -19.20
CA THR A 159 18.13 -5.41 -20.45
C THR A 159 16.83 -5.75 -21.17
N PHE A 160 16.13 -6.78 -20.73
CA PHE A 160 14.90 -7.26 -21.34
C PHE A 160 13.93 -7.78 -20.29
N MET A 161 12.65 -7.47 -20.45
CA MET A 161 11.56 -8.04 -19.66
C MET A 161 10.51 -8.65 -20.59
N PRO A 162 10.11 -9.92 -20.41
CA PRO A 162 9.09 -10.55 -21.24
C PRO A 162 7.78 -9.76 -21.26
N PRO A 163 7.10 -9.61 -22.42
CA PRO A 163 5.85 -8.86 -22.53
C PRO A 163 4.74 -9.37 -21.59
N GLN A 164 4.71 -10.68 -21.32
CA GLN A 164 3.78 -11.26 -20.34
C GLN A 164 4.04 -10.73 -18.94
N THR A 165 5.31 -10.68 -18.51
CA THR A 165 5.71 -10.12 -17.21
C THR A 165 5.34 -8.65 -17.10
N VAL A 166 5.61 -7.84 -18.13
CA VAL A 166 5.19 -6.41 -18.16
C VAL A 166 3.67 -6.29 -18.01
N SER A 167 2.90 -7.08 -18.76
CA SER A 167 1.43 -7.07 -18.69
C SER A 167 0.93 -7.47 -17.30
N SER A 168 1.54 -8.50 -16.69
CA SER A 168 1.22 -8.93 -15.34
C SER A 168 1.50 -7.84 -14.31
N ILE A 169 2.62 -7.12 -14.41
CA ILE A 169 2.94 -6.01 -13.51
C ILE A 169 1.97 -4.83 -13.73
N ALA A 170 1.69 -4.48 -15.00
CA ALA A 170 0.79 -3.40 -15.37
C ALA A 170 -0.65 -3.63 -14.89
N LEU A 171 -1.09 -4.88 -14.75
CA LEU A 171 -2.39 -5.23 -14.18
C LEU A 171 -2.35 -5.37 -12.65
N LYS A 172 -1.35 -6.10 -12.13
CA LYS A 172 -1.22 -6.42 -10.69
C LYS A 172 -1.00 -5.16 -9.85
N SER A 173 -0.15 -4.23 -10.30
CA SER A 173 0.23 -3.08 -9.47
C SER A 173 -0.94 -2.12 -9.23
N PRO A 174 -1.76 -1.76 -10.24
CA PRO A 174 -3.07 -1.11 -10.04
C PRO A 174 -3.96 -1.76 -8.98
N LEU A 175 -4.10 -3.09 -9.01
CA LEU A 175 -4.94 -3.81 -8.04
C LEU A 175 -4.40 -3.68 -6.62
N ILE A 176 -3.08 -3.81 -6.45
CA ILE A 176 -2.42 -3.61 -5.15
C ILE A 176 -2.65 -2.18 -4.66
N MET A 177 -2.51 -1.17 -5.53
CA MET A 177 -2.74 0.23 -5.15
C MET A 177 -4.19 0.46 -4.71
N CYS A 178 -5.17 -0.21 -5.33
CA CYS A 178 -6.56 -0.18 -4.87
C CYS A 178 -6.73 -0.78 -3.47
N MET A 179 -6.14 -1.96 -3.23
CA MET A 179 -6.17 -2.59 -1.90
C MET A 179 -5.52 -1.69 -0.83
N VAL A 180 -4.36 -1.12 -1.16
CA VAL A 180 -3.64 -0.18 -0.30
C VAL A 180 -4.46 1.07 0.01
N THR A 181 -5.19 1.60 -0.97
CA THR A 181 -6.08 2.77 -0.78
C THR A 181 -7.25 2.43 0.14
N ILE A 182 -7.90 1.27 -0.07
CA ILE A 182 -9.00 0.81 0.77
C ILE A 182 -8.52 0.60 2.21
N LEU A 183 -7.38 -0.09 2.38
CA LEU A 183 -6.77 -0.32 3.69
C LEU A 183 -6.44 1.00 4.39
N SER A 184 -5.79 1.95 3.71
CA SER A 184 -5.48 3.26 4.29
C SER A 184 -6.73 4.05 4.67
N ALA A 185 -7.75 4.06 3.78
CA ALA A 185 -9.03 4.71 4.06
C ALA A 185 -9.74 4.09 5.26
N PHE A 186 -9.66 2.77 5.41
CA PHE A 186 -10.22 2.04 6.53
C PHE A 186 -9.46 2.31 7.84
N VAL A 187 -8.13 2.20 7.82
CA VAL A 187 -7.25 2.44 8.98
C VAL A 187 -7.46 3.86 9.54
N LEU A 188 -7.62 4.88 8.68
CA LEU A 188 -7.93 6.26 9.08
C LEU A 188 -9.36 6.47 9.64
N ARG A 189 -10.22 5.45 9.62
CA ARG A 189 -11.53 5.45 10.29
C ARG A 189 -11.48 4.88 11.71
N ILE A 190 -10.36 4.29 12.13
CA ILE A 190 -10.17 3.79 13.50
C ILE A 190 -9.89 4.98 14.42
N SER A 191 -10.61 5.08 15.54
CA SER A 191 -10.50 6.21 16.49
C SER A 191 -9.08 6.44 16.99
N GLU A 192 -8.39 5.36 17.36
CA GLU A 192 -7.06 5.31 17.93
C GLU A 192 -6.03 5.82 16.92
N VAL A 193 -6.17 5.41 15.65
CA VAL A 193 -5.35 5.89 14.55
C VAL A 193 -5.61 7.38 14.33
N ARG A 194 -6.88 7.82 14.30
CA ARG A 194 -7.18 9.26 14.17
C ARG A 194 -6.55 10.08 15.29
N LEU A 195 -6.61 9.60 16.53
CA LEU A 195 -5.96 10.24 17.67
C LEU A 195 -4.43 10.29 17.51
N LEU A 196 -3.80 9.19 17.07
CA LEU A 196 -2.37 9.15 16.76
C LEU A 196 -1.97 10.23 15.74
N PHE A 197 -2.81 10.45 14.73
CA PHE A 197 -2.60 11.49 13.72
C PHE A 197 -3.07 12.89 14.16
N GLY A 198 -3.69 13.06 15.32
CA GLY A 198 -4.28 14.33 15.76
C GLY A 198 -5.45 14.78 14.89
N LEU A 199 -6.22 13.84 14.35
CA LEU A 199 -7.41 14.06 13.54
C LEU A 199 -8.68 14.04 14.43
N PRO A 200 -9.71 14.82 14.10
CA PRO A 200 -10.94 14.85 14.88
C PRO A 200 -11.64 13.49 14.86
N VAL A 201 -12.00 12.94 16.02
CA VAL A 201 -12.71 11.66 16.13
C VAL A 201 -14.22 11.91 16.06
N LYS A 202 -14.91 11.20 15.16
CA LYS A 202 -16.37 11.25 15.07
C LYS A 202 -16.99 10.30 16.10
N LYS A 203 -18.16 10.64 16.64
CA LYS A 203 -18.87 9.74 17.59
C LYS A 203 -19.14 8.36 16.98
N CYS A 204 -19.48 8.30 15.69
CA CYS A 204 -19.73 7.06 14.97
C CYS A 204 -18.49 6.19 14.73
N SER A 205 -17.27 6.73 14.85
CA SER A 205 -16.03 5.97 14.61
C SER A 205 -15.47 5.28 15.86
N ARG A 206 -16.03 5.54 17.06
CA ARG A 206 -15.52 4.99 18.33
C ARG A 206 -15.60 3.47 18.43
N GLY A 207 -16.57 2.85 17.75
CA GLY A 207 -16.74 1.39 17.73
C GLY A 207 -15.88 0.68 16.68
N ASN A 208 -15.22 1.41 15.77
CA ASN A 208 -14.53 0.79 14.64
C ASN A 208 -13.29 -0.02 15.05
N GLY A 209 -12.58 0.41 16.09
CA GLY A 209 -11.37 -0.26 16.58
C GLY A 209 -11.66 -1.70 17.05
N PRO A 210 -12.58 -1.90 18.02
CA PRO A 210 -12.96 -3.24 18.46
C PRO A 210 -13.50 -4.13 17.35
N VAL A 211 -14.34 -3.60 16.44
CA VAL A 211 -14.86 -4.35 15.29
C VAL A 211 -13.72 -4.80 14.38
N PHE A 212 -12.79 -3.90 14.06
CA PHE A 212 -11.61 -4.25 13.26
C PHE A 212 -10.76 -5.34 13.92
N MET A 213 -10.47 -5.20 15.21
CA MET A 213 -9.69 -6.21 15.93
C MET A 213 -10.39 -7.56 15.97
N ALA A 214 -11.71 -7.57 16.11
CA ALA A 214 -12.50 -8.80 16.05
C ALA A 214 -12.42 -9.46 14.67
N THR A 215 -12.60 -8.69 13.59
CA THR A 215 -12.46 -9.16 12.19
C THR A 215 -11.06 -9.70 11.91
N VAL A 216 -10.00 -8.94 12.23
CA VAL A 216 -8.62 -9.38 11.98
C VAL A 216 -8.31 -10.64 12.78
N SER A 217 -8.74 -10.70 14.04
CA SER A 217 -8.51 -11.87 14.90
C SER A 217 -9.28 -13.09 14.41
N SER A 218 -10.52 -12.92 13.93
CA SER A 218 -11.32 -14.03 13.40
C SER A 218 -10.77 -14.54 12.07
N SER A 219 -10.33 -13.66 11.16
CA SER A 219 -9.68 -14.04 9.91
C SER A 219 -8.34 -14.75 10.17
N LEU A 220 -7.52 -14.24 11.10
CA LEU A 220 -6.28 -14.89 11.50
C LEU A 220 -6.53 -16.26 12.12
N ALA A 221 -7.51 -16.37 13.01
CA ALA A 221 -7.89 -17.65 13.62
C ALA A 221 -8.40 -18.66 12.56
N SER A 222 -9.22 -18.20 11.61
CA SER A 222 -9.70 -19.04 10.51
C SER A 222 -8.57 -19.54 9.62
N TRP A 223 -7.59 -18.67 9.33
CA TRP A 223 -6.40 -19.06 8.58
C TRP A 223 -5.55 -20.07 9.35
N LEU A 224 -5.28 -19.84 10.64
CA LEU A 224 -4.54 -20.80 11.48
C LEU A 224 -5.24 -22.16 11.55
N LEU A 225 -6.58 -22.18 11.64
CA LEU A 225 -7.36 -23.42 11.60
C LEU A 225 -7.23 -24.15 10.26
N MET A 226 -7.23 -23.42 9.14
CA MET A 226 -6.98 -24.02 7.83
C MET A 226 -5.60 -24.66 7.74
N LEU A 227 -4.55 -23.99 8.24
CA LEU A 227 -3.20 -24.57 8.26
C LEU A 227 -3.14 -25.87 9.09
N VAL A 228 -3.83 -25.91 10.23
CA VAL A 228 -3.93 -27.12 11.06
C VAL A 228 -4.65 -28.25 10.32
N PHE A 229 -5.74 -27.94 9.61
CA PHE A 229 -6.46 -28.95 8.82
C PHE A 229 -5.64 -29.45 7.64
N ASP A 230 -4.93 -28.58 6.94
CA ASP A 230 -4.05 -29.00 5.84
C ASP A 230 -2.94 -29.94 6.34
N ASP A 231 -2.34 -29.65 7.50
CA ASP A 231 -1.33 -30.53 8.13
C ASP A 231 -1.90 -31.90 8.50
N ILE A 232 -3.08 -31.94 9.15
CA ILE A 232 -3.72 -33.19 9.61
C ILE A 232 -4.22 -34.06 8.44
N PHE A 233 -4.90 -33.44 7.46
CA PHE A 233 -5.66 -34.19 6.44
C PHE A 233 -4.87 -34.42 5.14
N ILE A 234 -3.96 -33.52 4.77
CA ILE A 234 -3.22 -33.60 3.50
C ILE A 234 -1.86 -34.30 3.70
N GLY A 235 -1.36 -34.38 4.94
CA GLY A 235 -0.23 -35.23 5.29
C GLY A 235 1.07 -34.87 4.58
N LYS A 236 1.31 -33.57 4.33
CA LYS A 236 2.65 -33.12 3.93
C LYS A 236 3.58 -33.34 5.11
N ASP A 237 4.70 -34.06 4.92
CA ASP A 237 5.77 -34.17 5.90
C ASP A 237 6.17 -32.77 6.37
N SER A 238 5.69 -32.42 7.57
CA SER A 238 5.66 -31.07 8.09
C SER A 238 7.07 -30.49 8.11
N PRO A 239 7.38 -29.46 7.30
CA PRO A 239 8.65 -28.80 7.40
C PRO A 239 8.63 -27.79 8.57
N GLY A 240 7.99 -28.07 9.71
CA GLY A 240 7.91 -27.14 10.84
C GLY A 240 7.14 -25.85 10.52
N PHE A 241 6.85 -25.04 11.54
CA PHE A 241 5.98 -23.87 11.42
C PHE A 241 6.53 -22.72 10.53
N PHE A 242 7.78 -22.83 10.04
CA PHE A 242 8.57 -21.72 9.49
C PHE A 242 8.76 -21.63 7.95
N PRO A 243 8.63 -22.69 7.12
CA PRO A 243 8.71 -22.57 5.67
C PRO A 243 7.34 -22.41 4.98
N LEU A 244 6.23 -22.33 5.72
CA LEU A 244 4.87 -22.13 5.18
C LEU A 244 4.65 -20.76 4.49
N ILE A 245 5.54 -19.79 4.67
CA ILE A 245 5.44 -18.49 3.98
C ILE A 245 5.86 -18.57 2.49
N ASN A 246 6.39 -19.71 2.02
CA ASN A 246 6.95 -19.80 0.66
C ASN A 246 5.97 -20.31 -0.40
N SER A 247 4.74 -20.71 -0.04
CA SER A 247 3.74 -21.21 -1.00
C SER A 247 2.85 -20.07 -1.51
N PRO A 248 2.87 -19.77 -2.82
CA PRO A 248 2.01 -18.76 -3.43
C PRO A 248 0.52 -18.93 -3.14
N PHE A 249 0.06 -20.18 -3.10
CA PHE A 249 -1.34 -20.53 -2.88
C PHE A 249 -1.78 -20.25 -1.46
N GLU A 250 -0.93 -20.52 -0.47
CA GLU A 250 -1.25 -20.30 0.95
C GLU A 250 -1.29 -18.80 1.28
N ILE A 251 -0.41 -18.01 0.66
CA ILE A 251 -0.46 -16.55 0.73
C ILE A 251 -1.74 -16.00 0.10
N ILE A 252 -2.14 -16.51 -1.07
CA ILE A 252 -3.38 -16.08 -1.73
C ILE A 252 -4.61 -16.45 -0.88
N SER A 253 -4.66 -17.67 -0.33
CA SER A 253 -5.71 -18.10 0.59
C SER A 253 -5.77 -17.22 1.83
N PHE A 254 -4.63 -16.88 2.43
CA PHE A 254 -4.56 -15.93 3.55
C PHE A 254 -5.14 -14.58 3.17
N VAL A 255 -4.73 -14.00 2.04
CA VAL A 255 -5.23 -12.70 1.57
C VAL A 255 -6.74 -12.75 1.32
N ILE A 256 -7.26 -13.84 0.75
CA ILE A 256 -8.71 -14.02 0.51
C ILE A 256 -9.47 -14.09 1.84
N ILE A 257 -9.00 -14.87 2.82
CA ILE A 257 -9.63 -15.02 4.14
C ILE A 257 -9.58 -13.70 4.92
N MET A 258 -8.47 -12.98 4.85
CA MET A 258 -8.30 -11.66 5.48
C MET A 258 -9.14 -10.57 4.78
N SER A 259 -9.51 -10.75 3.51
CA SER A 259 -10.38 -9.83 2.77
C SER A 259 -11.87 -10.14 2.92
N ALA A 260 -12.22 -11.33 3.43
CA ALA A 260 -13.61 -11.79 3.57
C ALA A 260 -14.22 -11.54 4.95
N GLY A 261 -13.41 -11.24 5.97
CA GLY A 261 -13.87 -10.84 7.31
C GLY A 261 -14.09 -9.34 7.43
#